data_AF-A0A6M3KDH6-F1
#
_entry.id   AF-A0A6M3KDH6-F1
#
_cell.length_a   1.000
_cell.length_b   1.000
_cell.length_c   1.000
_cell.angle_alpha   90.00
_cell.angle_beta   90.00
_cell.angle_gamma   90.00
#
_symmetry.space_group_name_H-M   'P 1'
#
loop_
_entity.id
_entity.type
_entity.pdbx_description
1 polymer ?
#
loop_
_entity_poly.entity_id
_entity_poly.type
_entity_poly.pdbx_seq_one_letter_code
_entity_poly.pdbx_strand_id
1 'polypeptide(L)'
;MDIDISIDDGGLGDRFGNCDAMLEISTNDGLRDLGRLIVPHKGTGPLADATPKRTGKLRGTTIFQVLTTGGNQKVEIRQGARTPSGAFYGHFVREGTNPHVIVPRRANVLSFVWHGQQVFFKRVNHPGNAPNRYHERVYRKLAVDIDRIITRMGVTVTKYLSGSGGRVNV
;
A
#
# COMPACT_ATOMS: atom_id res chain seq x y z
N MET A 1 -8.36 2.21 2.94
CA MET A 1 -7.36 2.84 3.82
C MET A 1 -6.03 2.40 3.29
N ASP A 2 -5.63 3.19 2.33
CA ASP A 2 -4.47 3.01 1.51
C ASP A 2 -3.27 3.56 2.30
N ILE A 3 -2.08 3.02 2.05
CA ILE A 3 -0.88 3.57 2.67
C ILE A 3 -0.35 4.59 1.67
N ASP A 4 -0.49 5.87 2.01
CA ASP A 4 -0.02 6.99 1.22
C ASP A 4 1.42 7.30 1.60
N ILE A 5 2.33 7.21 0.62
CA ILE A 5 3.65 7.83 0.69
C ILE A 5 3.62 8.99 -0.31
N SER A 6 3.46 10.21 0.21
CA SER A 6 3.45 11.45 -0.56
C SER A 6 4.81 12.13 -0.50
N ILE A 7 5.36 12.48 -1.66
CA ILE A 7 6.49 13.40 -1.76
C ILE A 7 5.88 14.75 -2.17
N ASP A 8 6.00 15.76 -1.32
CA ASP A 8 5.61 17.15 -1.61
C ASP A 8 6.74 17.77 -2.44
N ASP A 9 6.43 18.14 -3.69
CA ASP A 9 7.38 18.81 -4.57
C ASP A 9 7.37 20.33 -4.44
N GLY A 10 6.63 20.89 -3.48
CA GLY A 10 6.66 22.31 -3.12
C GLY A 10 6.28 23.26 -4.26
N GLY A 11 5.56 22.79 -5.29
CA GLY A 11 5.21 23.63 -6.44
C GLY A 11 6.41 23.95 -7.35
N LEU A 12 7.44 23.09 -7.36
CA LEU A 12 8.56 23.20 -8.29
C LEU A 12 8.15 23.07 -9.78
N GLY A 13 7.02 22.43 -10.05
CA GLY A 13 6.50 22.17 -11.41
C GLY A 13 5.89 23.37 -12.15
N ASP A 14 5.79 24.55 -11.54
CA ASP A 14 5.17 25.74 -12.17
C ASP A 14 6.20 26.76 -12.71
N ARG A 15 7.50 26.48 -12.59
CA ARG A 15 8.56 27.47 -12.87
C ARG A 15 9.49 27.15 -14.05
N PHE A 16 9.47 25.95 -14.64
CA PHE A 16 10.49 25.57 -15.64
C PHE A 16 9.98 24.57 -16.70
N GLY A 17 9.21 25.04 -17.68
CA GLY A 17 8.43 24.20 -18.61
C GLY A 17 9.11 23.03 -19.36
N ASN A 18 10.44 23.00 -19.56
CA ASN A 18 11.17 21.84 -20.12
C ASN A 18 11.94 21.00 -19.08
N CYS A 19 12.32 21.60 -17.93
CA CYS A 19 12.86 20.84 -16.80
C CYS A 19 11.74 20.09 -16.06
N ASP A 20 10.51 20.61 -16.10
CA ASP A 20 9.35 20.01 -15.44
C ASP A 20 9.02 18.61 -15.96
N ALA A 21 9.06 18.39 -17.28
CA ALA A 21 8.79 17.06 -17.84
C ALA A 21 9.88 16.02 -17.46
N MET A 22 11.15 16.41 -17.46
CA MET A 22 12.26 15.53 -17.05
C MET A 22 12.25 15.25 -15.54
N LEU A 23 11.89 16.27 -14.75
CA LEU A 23 11.70 16.17 -13.30
C LEU A 23 10.52 15.24 -12.98
N GLU A 24 9.42 15.37 -13.70
CA GLU A 24 8.21 14.56 -13.57
C GLU A 24 8.49 13.10 -13.93
N ILE A 25 9.22 12.84 -15.03
CA ILE A 25 9.65 11.49 -15.43
C ILE A 25 10.58 10.87 -14.39
N SER A 26 11.60 11.61 -13.93
CA SER A 26 12.53 11.13 -12.91
C SER A 26 11.85 10.82 -11.58
N THR A 27 10.88 11.63 -11.18
CA THR A 27 10.10 11.41 -9.96
C THR A 27 9.22 10.18 -10.11
N ASN A 28 8.53 10.04 -11.25
CA ASN A 28 7.67 8.89 -11.54
C ASN A 28 8.47 7.58 -11.55
N ASP A 29 9.67 7.57 -12.11
CA ASP A 29 10.51 6.37 -12.16
C ASP A 29 11.02 5.98 -10.76
N GLY A 30 11.43 6.95 -9.95
CA GLY A 30 11.80 6.69 -8.56
C GLY A 30 10.64 6.17 -7.69
N LEU A 31 9.45 6.74 -7.89
CA LEU A 31 8.22 6.27 -7.26
C LEU A 31 7.82 4.86 -7.73
N ARG A 32 8.01 4.54 -9.01
CA ARG A 32 7.83 3.17 -9.53
C ARG A 32 8.83 2.19 -8.94
N ASP A 33 10.08 2.60 -8.77
CA ASP A 33 11.11 1.77 -8.13
C ASP A 33 10.76 1.50 -6.67
N LEU A 34 10.26 2.50 -5.94
CA LEU A 34 9.74 2.33 -4.59
C LEU A 34 8.55 1.35 -4.57
N GLY A 35 7.58 1.53 -5.48
CA GLY A 35 6.45 0.63 -5.64
C GLY A 35 6.88 -0.81 -5.92
N ARG A 36 7.84 -1.00 -6.83
CA ARG A 36 8.40 -2.31 -7.20
C ARG A 36 9.21 -2.95 -6.09
N LEU A 37 9.91 -2.17 -5.26
CA LEU A 37 10.62 -2.69 -4.09
C LEU A 37 9.63 -3.37 -3.13
N ILE A 38 8.46 -2.77 -2.92
CA ILE A 38 7.48 -3.23 -1.94
C ILE A 38 6.53 -4.30 -2.52
N VAL A 39 6.09 -4.10 -3.78
CA VAL A 39 5.16 -4.97 -4.52
C VAL A 39 5.56 -5.00 -6.02
N PRO A 40 6.51 -5.85 -6.44
CA PRO A 40 6.98 -5.89 -7.84
C PRO A 40 5.85 -6.20 -8.83
N HIS A 41 5.02 -7.17 -8.46
CA HIS A 41 3.83 -7.58 -9.21
C HIS A 41 2.67 -7.79 -8.24
N LYS A 42 1.44 -7.83 -8.79
CA LYS A 42 0.24 -8.09 -8.01
C LYS A 42 0.38 -9.36 -7.18
N GLY A 43 0.31 -9.20 -5.86
CA GLY A 43 0.41 -10.29 -4.90
C GLY A 43 1.79 -10.91 -4.70
N THR A 44 2.86 -10.24 -5.15
CA THR A 44 4.25 -10.63 -4.90
C THR A 44 5.00 -9.57 -4.09
N GLY A 45 6.21 -9.93 -3.66
CA GLY A 45 7.11 -9.02 -2.97
C GLY A 45 6.96 -9.00 -1.44
N PRO A 46 7.82 -8.23 -0.76
CA PRO A 46 7.96 -8.25 0.69
C PRO A 46 6.63 -8.05 1.43
N LEU A 47 5.79 -7.12 0.95
CA LEU A 47 4.50 -6.85 1.60
C LEU A 47 3.50 -7.97 1.38
N ALA A 48 3.41 -8.48 0.15
CA ALA A 48 2.50 -9.57 -0.17
C ALA A 48 2.88 -10.87 0.55
N ASP A 49 4.18 -11.09 0.77
CA ASP A 49 4.68 -12.26 1.51
C ASP A 49 4.43 -12.18 3.00
N ALA A 50 4.52 -10.99 3.59
CA ALA A 50 4.17 -10.74 4.99
C ALA A 50 2.65 -10.71 5.25
N THR A 51 1.84 -10.62 4.20
CA THR A 51 0.37 -10.58 4.31
C THR A 51 -0.19 -11.93 4.78
N PRO A 52 -1.10 -11.99 5.76
CA PRO A 52 -1.68 -13.24 6.27
C PRO A 52 -2.36 -14.11 5.20
N LYS A 53 -2.06 -15.41 5.19
CA LYS A 53 -2.39 -16.34 4.08
C LYS A 53 -3.47 -17.39 4.39
N ARG A 54 -4.48 -17.12 5.25
CA ARG A 54 -5.58 -18.11 5.50
C ARG A 54 -6.27 -18.58 4.23
N THR A 55 -6.58 -17.65 3.32
CA THR A 55 -7.16 -17.94 1.99
C THR A 55 -6.34 -17.37 0.84
N GLY A 56 -5.32 -16.56 1.14
CA GLY A 56 -4.49 -15.88 0.13
C GLY A 56 -5.15 -14.68 -0.58
N LYS A 57 -6.45 -14.42 -0.39
CA LYS A 57 -7.18 -13.35 -1.10
C LYS A 57 -6.60 -11.95 -0.85
N LEU A 58 -6.09 -11.67 0.35
CA LEU A 58 -5.51 -10.35 0.68
C LEU A 58 -4.20 -10.14 -0.08
N ARG A 59 -3.32 -11.15 -0.03
CA ARG A 59 -2.08 -11.19 -0.80
C ARG A 59 -2.38 -10.97 -2.29
N GLY A 60 -3.27 -11.76 -2.88
CA GLY A 60 -3.58 -11.71 -4.32
C GLY A 60 -4.20 -10.39 -4.82
N THR A 61 -4.56 -9.47 -3.92
CA THR A 61 -5.09 -8.14 -4.28
C THR A 61 -4.17 -7.00 -3.85
N THR A 62 -2.95 -7.31 -3.38
CA THR A 62 -1.94 -6.33 -3.02
C THR A 62 -1.25 -5.83 -4.29
N ILE A 63 -1.36 -4.53 -4.56
CA ILE A 63 -0.77 -3.83 -5.71
C ILE A 63 -0.25 -2.46 -5.28
N PHE A 64 0.67 -1.87 -6.04
CA PHE A 64 0.97 -0.45 -5.94
C PHE A 64 0.39 0.31 -7.14
N GLN A 65 0.13 1.59 -6.95
CA GLN A 65 -0.23 2.55 -7.99
C GLN A 65 0.56 3.84 -7.75
N VAL A 66 1.02 4.47 -8.83
CA VAL A 66 1.52 5.85 -8.77
C VAL A 66 0.37 6.75 -9.19
N LEU A 67 0.02 7.71 -8.35
CA LEU A 67 -1.08 8.64 -8.57
C LEU A 67 -0.52 10.07 -8.65
N THR A 68 -1.01 10.83 -9.63
CA THR A 68 -0.75 12.27 -9.74
C THR A 68 -1.95 13.02 -9.15
N THR A 69 -1.73 13.95 -8.23
CA THR A 69 -2.76 14.75 -7.58
C THR A 69 -2.28 16.20 -7.49
N GLY A 70 -2.79 17.07 -8.38
CA GLY A 70 -2.55 18.51 -8.33
C GLY A 70 -1.07 18.90 -8.34
N GLY A 71 -0.26 18.30 -9.23
CA GLY A 71 1.20 18.48 -9.30
C GLY A 71 1.99 17.43 -8.51
N ASN A 72 1.47 16.99 -7.35
CA ASN A 72 2.16 16.00 -6.52
C ASN A 72 2.03 14.57 -7.07
N GLN A 73 3.10 13.80 -6.96
CA GLN A 73 3.09 12.37 -7.23
C GLN A 73 3.17 11.57 -5.94
N LYS A 74 2.34 10.53 -5.82
CA LYS A 74 2.34 9.63 -4.65
C LYS A 74 2.34 8.17 -5.06
N VAL A 75 3.01 7.34 -4.25
CA VAL A 75 2.90 5.88 -4.34
C VAL A 75 1.88 5.43 -3.33
N GLU A 76 0.86 4.74 -3.82
CA GLU A 76 -0.21 4.17 -3.01
C GLU A 76 -0.13 2.65 -3.07
N ILE A 77 -0.13 2.00 -1.90
CA ILE A 77 -0.28 0.55 -1.83
C ILE A 77 -1.70 0.18 -1.47
N ARG A 78 -2.33 -0.60 -2.34
CA ARG A 78 -3.74 -0.96 -2.26
C ARG A 78 -3.91 -2.45 -2.02
N GLN A 79 -4.91 -2.79 -1.21
CA GLN A 79 -5.33 -4.16 -0.95
C GLN A 79 -6.84 -4.29 -1.18
N GLY A 80 -7.21 -4.77 -2.36
CA GLY A 80 -8.60 -4.77 -2.84
C GLY A 80 -9.52 -5.85 -2.25
N ALA A 81 -9.06 -6.65 -1.28
CA ALA A 81 -9.84 -7.76 -0.78
C ALA A 81 -11.01 -7.31 0.10
N ARG A 82 -12.23 -7.70 -0.29
CA ARG A 82 -13.49 -7.31 0.38
C ARG A 82 -14.19 -8.46 1.08
N THR A 83 -14.91 -8.13 2.15
CA THR A 83 -15.93 -8.97 2.80
C THR A 83 -17.17 -9.11 1.89
N PRO A 84 -18.09 -10.05 2.16
CA PRO A 84 -19.36 -10.14 1.44
C PRO A 84 -20.22 -8.87 1.51
N SER A 85 -20.02 -8.03 2.53
CA SER A 85 -20.69 -6.74 2.68
C SER A 85 -19.96 -5.57 1.98
N GLY A 86 -18.92 -5.86 1.19
CA GLY A 86 -18.17 -4.86 0.43
C GLY A 86 -17.07 -4.12 1.20
N ALA A 87 -16.90 -4.39 2.51
CA ALA A 87 -15.89 -3.73 3.33
C ALA A 87 -14.47 -4.25 3.02
N PHE A 88 -13.48 -3.38 2.96
CA PHE A 88 -12.08 -3.77 2.77
C PHE A 88 -11.54 -4.43 4.03
N TYR A 89 -11.31 -5.75 3.98
CA TYR A 89 -10.96 -6.47 5.21
C TYR A 89 -9.49 -6.33 5.60
N GLY A 90 -8.63 -5.86 4.69
CA GLY A 90 -7.21 -5.58 5.01
C GLY A 90 -7.04 -4.59 6.15
N HIS A 91 -7.98 -3.65 6.33
CA HIS A 91 -7.98 -2.74 7.48
C HIS A 91 -8.18 -3.49 8.80
N PHE A 92 -9.20 -4.36 8.90
CA PHE A 92 -9.47 -5.16 10.10
C PHE A 92 -8.34 -6.15 10.43
N VAL A 93 -7.55 -6.56 9.44
CA VAL A 93 -6.36 -7.39 9.68
C VAL A 93 -5.23 -6.57 10.29
N ARG A 94 -5.01 -5.34 9.82
CA ARG A 94 -3.91 -4.48 10.28
C ARG A 94 -4.19 -3.88 11.65
N GLU A 95 -5.38 -3.32 11.82
CA GLU A 95 -5.77 -2.60 13.03
C GLU A 95 -6.50 -3.47 14.05
N GLY A 96 -6.92 -4.67 13.65
CA GLY A 96 -7.74 -5.52 14.49
C GLY A 96 -9.21 -5.08 14.51
N THR A 97 -9.96 -5.66 15.43
CA THR A 97 -11.36 -5.32 15.66
C THR A 97 -11.64 -5.33 17.15
N ASN A 98 -12.42 -4.37 17.66
CA ASN A 98 -12.86 -4.32 19.06
C ASN A 98 -13.81 -5.48 19.40
N PRO A 99 -14.05 -5.76 20.70
CA PRO A 99 -15.12 -6.66 21.13
C PRO A 99 -16.46 -6.27 20.49
N HIS A 100 -17.18 -7.24 19.92
CA HIS A 100 -18.45 -7.00 19.26
C HIS A 100 -19.31 -8.26 19.21
N VAL A 101 -20.63 -8.07 19.08
CA VAL A 101 -21.58 -9.17 18.90
C VAL A 101 -21.73 -9.46 17.42
N ILE A 102 -21.57 -10.73 17.04
CA ILE A 102 -21.85 -11.24 15.71
C ILE A 102 -23.27 -11.79 15.70
N VAL A 103 -24.08 -11.31 14.77
CA VAL A 103 -25.47 -11.75 14.56
C VAL A 103 -25.69 -12.11 13.09
N PRO A 104 -26.56 -13.09 12.79
CA PRO A 104 -26.87 -13.44 11.40
C PRO A 104 -27.68 -12.31 10.75
N ARG A 105 -27.34 -11.96 9.50
CA ARG A 105 -28.00 -10.86 8.77
C ARG A 105 -29.15 -11.31 7.86
N ARG A 106 -29.02 -12.46 7.21
CA ARG A 106 -29.98 -13.00 6.23
C ARG A 106 -30.43 -14.44 6.55
N ALA A 107 -29.94 -14.98 7.66
CA ALA A 107 -30.20 -16.35 8.10
C ALA A 107 -30.72 -16.34 9.53
N ASN A 108 -31.24 -17.47 9.99
CA ASN A 108 -31.78 -17.61 11.35
C ASN A 108 -30.69 -17.89 12.39
N VAL A 109 -29.56 -18.46 11.97
CA VAL A 109 -28.43 -18.84 12.83
C VAL A 109 -27.09 -18.63 12.12
N LEU A 110 -26.04 -18.45 12.91
CA LEU A 110 -24.64 -18.52 12.49
C LEU A 110 -24.20 -19.99 12.50
N SER A 111 -23.29 -20.34 11.61
CA SER A 111 -22.79 -21.70 11.40
C SER A 111 -21.26 -21.68 11.43
N PHE A 112 -20.64 -22.49 12.30
CA PHE A 112 -19.19 -22.58 12.45
C PHE A 112 -18.73 -24.03 12.56
N VAL A 113 -17.55 -24.33 12.01
CA VAL A 113 -16.82 -25.55 12.36
C VAL A 113 -15.96 -25.27 13.59
N TRP A 114 -16.24 -25.94 14.70
CA TRP A 114 -15.55 -25.78 15.98
C TRP A 114 -15.15 -27.15 16.50
N HIS A 115 -13.85 -27.36 16.79
CA HIS A 115 -13.27 -28.67 17.13
C HIS A 115 -13.68 -29.81 16.19
N GLY A 116 -13.76 -29.54 14.88
CA GLY A 116 -14.14 -30.53 13.87
C GLY A 116 -15.65 -30.82 13.77
N GLN A 117 -16.47 -30.19 14.61
CA GLN A 117 -17.93 -30.35 14.59
C GLN A 117 -18.63 -29.08 14.10
N GLN A 118 -19.74 -29.26 13.41
CA GLN A 118 -20.60 -28.16 12.97
C GLN A 118 -21.46 -27.68 14.13
N VAL A 119 -21.31 -26.42 14.53
CA VAL A 119 -22.07 -25.78 15.61
C VAL A 119 -22.87 -24.59 15.09
N PHE A 120 -23.98 -24.29 15.77
CA PHE A 120 -24.90 -23.21 15.38
C PHE A 120 -25.20 -22.28 16.56
N PHE A 121 -25.20 -20.97 16.31
CA PHE A 121 -25.47 -19.96 17.34
C PHE A 121 -26.41 -18.87 16.83
N LYS A 122 -27.30 -18.36 17.67
CA LYS A 122 -28.10 -17.16 17.35
C LYS A 122 -27.27 -15.87 17.43
N ARG A 123 -26.27 -15.84 18.31
CA ARG A 123 -25.34 -14.73 18.51
C ARG A 123 -24.00 -15.25 19.04
N VAL A 124 -22.91 -14.53 18.74
CA VAL A 124 -21.57 -14.79 19.30
C VAL A 124 -21.01 -13.49 19.85
N ASN A 125 -20.60 -13.48 21.12
CA ASN A 125 -19.84 -12.36 21.69
C ASN A 125 -18.36 -12.55 21.32
N HIS A 126 -17.90 -11.83 20.31
CA HIS A 126 -16.53 -11.92 19.83
C HIS A 126 -15.66 -10.95 20.65
N PRO A 127 -14.54 -11.39 21.25
CA PRO A 127 -13.64 -10.53 22.03
C PRO A 127 -12.90 -9.49 21.18
N GLY A 128 -12.99 -9.62 19.85
CA GLY A 128 -12.22 -8.83 18.90
C GLY A 128 -11.04 -9.63 18.36
N ASN A 129 -10.29 -8.99 17.46
CA ASN A 129 -9.08 -9.56 16.87
C ASN A 129 -7.94 -8.60 17.16
N ALA A 130 -6.80 -9.13 17.58
CA ALA A 130 -5.61 -8.33 17.77
C ALA A 130 -5.09 -7.78 16.42
N PRO A 131 -4.53 -6.55 16.40
CA PRO A 131 -3.92 -5.98 15.21
C PRO A 131 -2.74 -6.81 14.72
N ASN A 132 -2.63 -7.02 13.40
CA ASN A 132 -1.43 -7.56 12.77
C ASN A 132 -0.80 -6.51 11.85
N ARG A 133 0.13 -5.74 12.41
CA ARG A 133 0.88 -4.69 11.72
C ARG A 133 2.04 -5.23 10.87
N TYR A 134 1.74 -6.15 9.95
CA TYR A 134 2.76 -6.75 9.07
C TYR A 134 3.42 -5.72 8.14
N HIS A 135 2.66 -4.70 7.70
CA HIS A 135 3.14 -3.62 6.85
C HIS A 135 4.25 -2.80 7.52
N GLU A 136 4.08 -2.41 8.79
CA GLU A 136 5.13 -1.70 9.55
C GLU A 136 6.41 -2.52 9.66
N ARG A 137 6.29 -3.85 9.88
CA ARG A 137 7.45 -4.74 9.94
C ARG A 137 8.19 -4.80 8.60
N VAL A 138 7.45 -4.78 7.49
CA VAL A 138 8.03 -4.77 6.14
C VAL A 138 8.74 -3.45 5.88
N TYR A 139 8.11 -2.30 6.17
CA TYR A 139 8.75 -1.00 5.97
C TYR A 139 10.01 -0.83 6.80
N ARG A 140 10.01 -1.29 8.05
CA ARG A 140 11.21 -1.28 8.89
C ARG A 140 12.35 -2.09 8.28
N LYS A 141 12.05 -3.25 7.68
CA LYS A 141 13.05 -4.07 6.98
C LYS A 141 13.57 -3.42 5.70
N LEU A 142 12.71 -2.70 4.99
CA LEU A 142 13.04 -2.03 3.74
C LEU A 142 13.57 -0.60 3.93
N ALA A 143 13.67 -0.10 5.16
CA ALA A 143 13.97 1.32 5.42
C ALA A 143 15.25 1.79 4.71
N VAL A 144 16.30 0.98 4.72
CA VAL A 144 17.59 1.29 4.05
C VAL A 144 17.45 1.35 2.54
N ASP A 145 16.69 0.44 1.94
CA ASP A 145 16.49 0.40 0.49
C ASP A 145 15.55 1.52 0.02
N ILE A 146 14.53 1.83 0.82
CA ILE A 146 13.64 2.99 0.61
C ILE A 146 14.46 4.28 0.65
N ASP A 147 15.29 4.46 1.67
CA ASP A 147 16.16 5.64 1.82
C ASP A 147 17.13 5.79 0.64
N ARG A 148 17.69 4.68 0.16
CA ARG A 148 18.54 4.67 -1.04
C ARG A 148 17.80 5.14 -2.29
N ILE A 149 16.55 4.72 -2.47
CA ILE A 149 15.72 5.15 -3.60
C ILE A 149 15.40 6.64 -3.49
N ILE A 150 14.98 7.10 -2.32
CA ILE A 150 14.65 8.52 -2.07
C ILE A 150 15.89 9.40 -2.27
N THR A 151 17.04 9.00 -1.75
CA THR A 151 18.30 9.74 -1.90
C THR A 151 18.70 9.83 -3.37
N ARG A 152 18.59 8.72 -4.12
CA ARG A 152 18.86 8.70 -5.56
C ARG A 152 17.92 9.65 -6.31
N MET A 153 16.64 9.63 -5.98
CA MET A 153 15.65 10.55 -6.55
C MET A 153 16.05 12.00 -6.28
N GLY A 154 16.38 12.33 -5.02
CA GLY A 154 16.81 13.66 -4.61
C GLY A 154 18.03 14.15 -5.39
N VAL A 155 19.07 13.33 -5.51
CA VAL A 155 20.27 13.67 -6.31
C VAL A 155 19.93 13.94 -7.77
N THR A 156 19.08 13.11 -8.37
CA THR A 156 18.68 13.27 -9.78
C THR A 156 17.86 14.55 -9.97
N VAL A 157 16.88 14.82 -9.09
CA VAL A 157 16.10 16.06 -9.06
C VAL A 157 17.01 17.27 -8.93
N THR A 158 17.92 17.27 -7.95
CA THR A 158 18.87 18.37 -7.73
C THR A 158 19.75 18.61 -8.95
N LYS A 159 20.23 17.56 -9.63
CA LYS A 159 21.04 17.68 -10.86
C LYS A 159 20.28 18.38 -12.00
N TYR A 160 18.99 18.09 -12.15
CA TYR A 160 18.15 18.76 -13.14
C TYR A 160 17.87 20.21 -12.78
N LEU A 161 17.66 20.51 -11.48
CA LEU A 161 17.42 21.87 -10.99
C LEU A 161 18.68 22.74 -11.02
N SER A 162 19.87 22.16 -10.82
CA SER A 162 21.15 22.88 -10.82
C SER A 162 21.72 23.17 -12.22
N GLY A 163 20.95 22.94 -13.29
CA GLY A 163 21.33 23.31 -14.67
C GLY A 163 22.51 22.53 -15.26
N SER A 164 22.93 21.40 -14.67
CA SER A 164 24.04 20.57 -15.16
C SER A 164 23.59 19.52 -16.21
N GLY A 165 22.39 19.66 -16.77
CA GLY A 165 21.94 18.97 -17.97
C GLY A 165 22.64 19.57 -19.19
N GLY A 166 23.90 19.16 -19.41
CA GLY A 166 24.66 19.56 -20.58
C GLY A 166 23.85 19.35 -21.86
N ARG A 167 23.86 20.38 -22.72
CA ARG A 167 23.48 20.28 -24.12
C ARG A 167 24.13 19.04 -24.73
N VAL A 168 23.32 18.03 -25.07
CA VAL A 168 23.72 17.08 -26.11
C VAL A 168 23.43 17.81 -27.41
N ASN A 169 24.47 18.40 -28.00
CA ASN A 169 24.42 18.84 -29.38
C ASN A 169 24.28 17.58 -30.25
N VAL A 170 23.24 17.55 -31.08
CA VAL A 170 23.18 16.69 -32.27
C VAL A 170 23.51 17.57 -33.47
#